data_AF-A6N2H4-F1
#
_entry.id   AF-A6N2H4-F1
#
_cell.length_a   1.000
_cell.length_b   1.000
_cell.length_c   1.000
_cell.angle_alpha   90.00
_cell.angle_beta   90.00
_cell.angle_gamma   90.00
#
_symmetry.space_group_name_H-M   'P 1'
#
loop_
_entity.id
_entity.type
_entity.pdbx_description
1 polymer ?
#
loop_
_entity_poly.entity_id
_entity_poly.type
_entity_poly.pdbx_seq_one_letter_code
_entity_poly.pdbx_strand_id
1 'polypeptide(L)'
;TMDSYWKYQAEKERKLYAIIDAFTQNNGHLGVTDARYINALKLFLTGVSPLEYMAHRGFAHVGRQYPGAGPRVACLMQSLDEIRHSQTQIHSLSNYNKHYNGFANWRHQHDRVWYLSVPKSFFDDAVSAGPFEFIVAIGFAFEYVLTNLLFVPFISGAAYNGDMGAMAFGFSAQSDESRHMTLGLEIIKFILEQDPDNLPIVQAWLDKWFWRGYRVLTLGGMM
;
A
#
# COMPACT_ATOMS: atom_id res chain seq x y z
N THR A 1 -20.77 3.38 -7.76
CA THR A 1 -20.64 3.85 -9.16
C THR A 1 -19.59 4.95 -9.23
N MET A 2 -19.14 5.34 -10.43
CA MET A 2 -18.03 6.29 -10.61
C MET A 2 -18.31 7.69 -10.07
N ASP A 3 -19.54 8.19 -10.19
CA ASP A 3 -19.99 9.47 -9.64
C ASP A 3 -19.74 9.56 -8.12
N SER A 4 -20.11 8.50 -7.40
CA SER A 4 -19.93 8.41 -5.96
C SER A 4 -18.47 8.28 -5.59
N TYR A 5 -17.70 7.48 -6.33
CA TYR A 5 -16.25 7.37 -6.13
C TYR A 5 -15.57 8.74 -6.27
N TRP A 6 -15.79 9.45 -7.37
CA TRP A 6 -15.22 10.79 -7.58
C TRP A 6 -15.63 11.77 -6.50
N LYS A 7 -16.92 11.80 -6.13
CA LYS A 7 -17.43 12.70 -5.09
C LYS A 7 -16.70 12.51 -3.76
N TYR A 8 -16.58 11.27 -3.29
CA TYR A 8 -15.96 11.00 -2.00
C TYR A 8 -14.44 11.14 -2.04
N GLN A 9 -13.80 10.67 -3.10
CA GLN A 9 -12.34 10.78 -3.26
C GLN A 9 -11.91 12.24 -3.36
N ALA A 10 -12.63 13.08 -4.12
CA ALA A 10 -12.31 14.51 -4.24
C ALA A 10 -12.42 15.25 -2.90
N GLU A 11 -13.42 14.93 -2.08
CA GLU A 11 -13.56 15.54 -0.75
C GLU A 11 -12.42 15.14 0.19
N LYS A 12 -11.96 13.88 0.11
CA LYS A 12 -10.80 13.39 0.86
C LYS A 12 -9.52 14.09 0.42
N GLU A 13 -9.27 14.18 -0.89
CA GLU A 13 -8.08 14.83 -1.43
C GLU A 13 -8.04 16.31 -1.04
N ARG A 14 -9.16 17.04 -1.15
CA ARG A 14 -9.22 18.45 -0.77
C ARG A 14 -8.78 18.69 0.67
N LYS A 15 -9.21 17.82 1.60
CA LYS A 15 -8.80 17.90 3.02
C LYS A 15 -7.36 17.49 3.23
N LEU A 16 -6.92 16.41 2.58
CA LEU A 16 -5.55 15.92 2.69
C LEU A 16 -4.53 16.97 2.23
N TYR A 17 -4.71 17.55 1.05
CA TYR A 17 -3.78 18.57 0.55
C TYR A 17 -3.81 19.86 1.36
N ALA A 18 -4.97 20.27 1.89
CA ALA A 18 -5.02 21.40 2.82
C ALA A 18 -4.17 21.17 4.08
N ILE A 19 -4.14 19.93 4.60
CA ILE A 19 -3.29 19.56 5.74
C ILE A 19 -1.81 19.50 5.34
N ILE A 20 -1.47 18.93 4.18
CA ILE A 20 -0.08 18.87 3.68
C ILE A 20 0.49 20.28 3.44
N ASP A 21 -0.31 21.18 2.88
CA ASP A 21 0.06 22.57 2.65
C ASP A 21 0.27 23.30 3.98
N ALA A 22 -0.65 23.14 4.94
CA ALA A 22 -0.51 23.72 6.28
C ALA A 22 0.72 23.14 7.01
N PHE A 23 0.96 21.84 6.93
CA PHE A 23 2.14 21.20 7.51
C PHE A 23 3.43 21.79 6.95
N THR A 24 3.50 21.97 5.62
CA THR A 24 4.65 22.57 4.95
C THR A 24 4.82 24.04 5.33
N GLN A 25 3.74 24.83 5.32
CA GLN A 25 3.76 26.26 5.61
C GLN A 25 4.25 26.55 7.04
N ASN A 26 3.92 25.67 7.99
CA ASN A 26 4.25 25.85 9.41
C ASN A 26 5.55 25.15 9.84
N ASN A 27 6.37 24.66 8.90
CA ASN A 27 7.55 23.83 9.20
C ASN A 27 7.22 22.65 10.13
N GLY A 28 6.11 21.96 9.87
CA GLY A 28 5.58 20.90 10.74
C GLY A 28 6.57 19.75 10.99
N HIS A 29 7.56 19.56 10.12
CA HIS A 29 8.64 18.59 10.33
C HIS A 29 9.50 18.89 11.58
N LEU A 30 9.47 20.12 12.12
CA LEU A 30 10.11 20.48 13.39
C LEU A 30 9.29 20.05 14.62
N GLY A 31 8.03 19.64 14.42
CA GLY A 31 7.13 19.19 15.47
C GLY A 31 7.22 17.70 15.80
N VAL A 32 8.05 16.93 15.07
CA VAL A 32 8.26 15.51 15.38
C VAL A 32 9.08 15.34 16.66
N THR A 33 8.89 14.23 17.36
CA THR A 33 9.50 13.95 18.68
C THR A 33 11.03 13.97 18.67
N ASP A 34 11.65 13.34 17.66
CA ASP A 34 13.10 13.23 17.50
C ASP A 34 13.45 12.96 16.03
N ALA A 35 14.57 13.50 15.53
CA ALA A 35 14.99 13.31 14.14
C ALA A 35 15.25 11.83 13.78
N ARG A 36 15.45 10.93 14.75
CA ARG A 36 15.55 9.47 14.54
C ARG A 36 14.28 8.88 13.92
N TYR A 37 13.10 9.41 14.24
CA TYR A 37 11.81 8.99 13.66
C TYR A 37 11.84 9.04 12.12
N ILE A 38 12.53 10.03 11.56
CA ILE A 38 12.61 10.26 10.12
C ILE A 38 13.24 9.07 9.38
N ASN A 39 14.01 8.20 10.05
CA ASN A 39 14.50 6.97 9.43
C ASN A 39 13.38 5.99 9.07
N ALA A 40 12.28 5.93 9.83
CA ALA A 40 11.11 5.13 9.47
C ALA A 40 10.48 5.66 8.17
N LEU A 41 10.39 6.99 8.01
CA LEU A 41 9.87 7.61 6.79
C LEU A 41 10.75 7.34 5.56
N LYS A 42 12.07 7.26 5.72
CA LYS A 42 12.99 6.87 4.64
C LYS A 42 12.72 5.43 4.19
N LEU A 43 12.56 4.51 5.15
CA LEU A 43 12.23 3.12 4.85
C LEU A 43 10.86 3.02 4.18
N PHE A 44 9.86 3.80 4.64
CA PHE A 44 8.54 3.85 4.02
C PHE A 44 8.62 4.31 2.55
N LEU A 45 9.23 5.47 2.28
CA LEU A 45 9.31 6.02 0.92
C LEU A 45 10.09 5.11 -0.04
N THR A 46 11.12 4.43 0.43
CA THR A 46 12.00 3.62 -0.42
C THR A 46 11.55 2.15 -0.52
N GLY A 47 10.87 1.63 0.50
CA GLY A 47 10.48 0.24 0.64
C GLY A 47 9.00 -0.02 0.40
N VAL A 48 8.11 0.86 0.84
CA VAL A 48 6.65 0.68 0.79
C VAL A 48 6.00 1.46 -0.35
N SER A 49 6.28 2.76 -0.49
CA SER A 49 5.66 3.59 -1.55
C SER A 49 5.85 3.09 -2.99
N PRO A 50 6.96 2.42 -3.36
CA PRO A 50 7.09 1.79 -4.67
C PRO A 50 6.19 0.57 -4.84
N LEU A 51 5.80 -0.09 -3.75
CA LEU A 51 4.87 -1.23 -3.76
C LEU A 51 3.47 -0.78 -4.13
N GLU A 52 3.00 0.36 -3.64
CA GLU A 52 1.70 0.94 -4.05
C GLU A 52 1.66 1.15 -5.58
N TYR A 53 2.75 1.67 -6.14
CA TYR A 53 2.84 1.84 -7.60
C TYR A 53 2.83 0.49 -8.34
N MET A 54 3.44 -0.55 -7.76
CA MET A 54 3.41 -1.89 -8.34
C MET A 54 2.04 -2.56 -8.17
N ALA A 55 1.35 -2.35 -7.05
CA ALA A 55 -0.02 -2.79 -6.81
C ALA A 55 -0.96 -2.14 -7.83
N HIS A 56 -0.85 -0.82 -8.04
CA HIS A 56 -1.57 -0.10 -9.10
C HIS A 56 -1.45 -0.82 -10.45
N ARG A 57 -0.23 -1.15 -10.86
CA ARG A 57 0.04 -1.82 -12.14
C ARG A 57 -0.50 -3.25 -12.16
N GLY A 58 -0.33 -4.00 -11.08
CA GLY A 58 -0.83 -5.37 -10.94
C GLY A 58 -2.35 -5.43 -11.04
N PHE A 59 -3.04 -4.58 -10.27
CA PHE A 59 -4.50 -4.47 -10.29
C PHE A 59 -5.05 -3.96 -11.63
N ALA A 60 -4.37 -3.01 -12.29
CA ALA A 60 -4.72 -2.60 -13.65
C ALA A 60 -4.61 -3.77 -14.63
N HIS A 61 -3.54 -4.58 -14.50
CA HIS A 61 -3.33 -5.75 -15.35
C HIS A 61 -4.41 -6.81 -15.13
N VAL A 62 -4.62 -7.28 -13.89
CA VAL A 62 -5.63 -8.33 -13.62
C VAL A 62 -7.06 -7.84 -13.85
N GLY A 63 -7.33 -6.56 -13.63
CA GLY A 63 -8.60 -5.91 -13.96
C GLY A 63 -8.92 -5.92 -15.46
N ARG A 64 -7.91 -6.09 -16.33
CA ARG A 64 -8.11 -6.36 -17.76
C ARG A 64 -8.28 -7.85 -18.07
N GLN A 65 -7.67 -8.74 -17.31
CA GLN A 65 -7.63 -10.19 -17.62
C GLN A 65 -8.87 -10.96 -17.15
N TYR A 66 -9.54 -10.56 -16.06
CA TYR A 66 -10.68 -11.33 -15.57
C TYR A 66 -11.88 -11.31 -16.53
N PRO A 67 -12.52 -12.46 -16.80
CA PRO A 67 -13.69 -12.54 -17.69
C PRO A 67 -14.98 -12.00 -17.02
N GLY A 68 -15.07 -12.02 -15.69
CA GLY A 68 -16.20 -11.47 -14.94
C GLY A 68 -16.14 -9.95 -14.80
N ALA A 69 -17.23 -9.25 -15.14
CA ALA A 69 -17.27 -7.78 -15.04
C ALA A 69 -17.13 -7.25 -13.60
N GLY A 70 -17.66 -7.98 -12.61
CA GLY A 70 -17.53 -7.63 -11.19
C GLY A 70 -16.08 -7.55 -10.72
N PRO A 71 -15.30 -8.66 -10.79
CA PRO A 71 -13.87 -8.66 -10.45
C PRO A 71 -13.06 -7.64 -11.23
N ARG A 72 -13.37 -7.42 -12.53
CA ARG A 72 -12.71 -6.38 -13.32
C ARG A 72 -12.88 -4.99 -12.73
N VAL A 73 -14.12 -4.58 -12.46
CA VAL A 73 -14.39 -3.25 -11.92
C VAL A 73 -13.75 -3.12 -10.54
N ALA A 74 -13.88 -4.12 -9.66
CA ALA A 74 -13.27 -4.08 -8.33
C ALA A 74 -11.74 -3.89 -8.40
N CYS A 75 -11.05 -4.65 -9.25
CA CYS A 75 -9.60 -4.50 -9.46
C CYS A 75 -9.23 -3.14 -10.05
N LEU A 76 -10.01 -2.60 -11.00
CA LEU A 76 -9.74 -1.29 -11.59
C LEU A 76 -9.95 -0.15 -10.56
N MET A 77 -10.94 -0.28 -9.68
CA MET A 77 -11.13 0.67 -8.58
C MET A 77 -9.97 0.60 -7.59
N GLN A 78 -9.52 -0.60 -7.21
CA GLN A 78 -8.35 -0.76 -6.35
C GLN A 78 -7.10 -0.16 -7.01
N SER A 79 -6.87 -0.44 -8.30
CA SER A 79 -5.77 0.16 -9.07
C SER A 79 -5.75 1.69 -9.00
N LEU A 80 -6.91 2.37 -9.04
CA LEU A 80 -7.01 3.82 -8.89
C LEU A 80 -6.68 4.28 -7.46
N ASP A 81 -7.06 3.50 -6.46
CA ASP A 81 -6.71 3.77 -5.06
C ASP A 81 -5.20 3.62 -4.84
N GLU A 82 -4.56 2.58 -5.40
CA GLU A 82 -3.13 2.34 -5.23
C GLU A 82 -2.25 3.44 -5.86
N ILE A 83 -2.65 3.98 -7.03
CA ILE A 83 -1.92 5.13 -7.60
C ILE A 83 -2.13 6.39 -6.77
N ARG A 84 -3.33 6.58 -6.19
CA ARG A 84 -3.60 7.64 -5.22
C ARG A 84 -2.70 7.49 -4.00
N HIS A 85 -2.54 6.28 -3.45
CA HIS A 85 -1.64 6.03 -2.32
C HIS A 85 -0.20 6.37 -2.67
N SER A 86 0.31 5.84 -3.78
CA SER A 86 1.68 6.13 -4.23
C SER A 86 1.95 7.63 -4.36
N GLN A 87 1.05 8.37 -5.01
CA GLN A 87 1.20 9.82 -5.21
C GLN A 87 1.09 10.60 -3.90
N THR A 88 0.08 10.30 -3.08
CA THR A 88 -0.14 11.03 -1.82
C THR A 88 0.96 10.76 -0.79
N GLN A 89 1.51 9.54 -0.74
CA GLN A 89 2.68 9.24 0.08
C GLN A 89 3.91 10.06 -0.36
N ILE A 90 4.17 10.15 -1.67
CA ILE A 90 5.25 11.00 -2.20
C ILE A 90 5.05 12.47 -1.82
N HIS A 91 3.83 12.98 -1.93
CA HIS A 91 3.53 14.38 -1.60
C HIS A 91 3.63 14.66 -0.10
N SER A 92 3.09 13.79 0.75
CA SER A 92 3.20 13.90 2.21
C SER A 92 4.64 13.86 2.70
N LEU A 93 5.51 13.11 2.04
CA LEU A 93 6.94 13.01 2.39
C LEU A 93 7.83 14.03 1.66
N SER A 94 7.27 14.83 0.75
CA SER A 94 8.02 15.79 -0.05
C SER A 94 8.67 16.88 0.80
N ASN A 95 8.04 17.28 1.91
CA ASN A 95 8.59 18.27 2.84
C ASN A 95 9.86 17.72 3.53
N TYR A 96 9.81 16.49 4.06
CA TYR A 96 10.97 15.86 4.68
C TYR A 96 12.16 15.73 3.71
N ASN A 97 11.91 15.42 2.44
CA ASN A 97 12.98 15.34 1.43
C ASN A 97 13.73 16.68 1.23
N LYS A 98 13.12 17.83 1.52
CA LYS A 98 13.78 19.14 1.42
C LYS A 98 14.75 19.41 2.58
N HIS A 99 14.52 18.77 3.73
CA HIS A 99 15.22 19.09 4.98
C HIS A 99 16.12 17.96 5.48
N TYR A 100 15.93 16.72 5.01
CA TYR A 100 16.61 15.54 5.53
C TYR A 100 17.16 14.64 4.42
N ASN A 101 18.27 13.97 4.72
CA ASN A 101 18.93 13.05 3.80
C ASN A 101 18.19 11.71 3.66
N GLY A 102 18.48 10.98 2.58
CA GLY A 102 18.01 9.61 2.36
C GLY A 102 16.69 9.46 1.62
N PHE A 103 15.97 10.56 1.37
CA PHE A 103 14.73 10.57 0.57
C PHE A 103 14.97 10.77 -0.93
N ALA A 104 16.11 11.36 -1.32
CA ALA A 104 16.44 11.59 -2.72
C ALA A 104 16.62 10.27 -3.49
N ASN A 105 16.29 10.27 -4.78
CA ASN A 105 16.45 9.10 -5.66
C ASN A 105 15.74 7.82 -5.16
N TRP A 106 14.70 7.93 -4.33
CA TRP A 106 14.01 6.80 -3.69
C TRP A 106 13.61 5.70 -4.69
N ARG A 107 13.11 6.06 -5.89
CA ARG A 107 12.74 5.09 -6.91
C ARG A 107 13.95 4.33 -7.46
N HIS A 108 15.06 5.03 -7.71
CA HIS A 108 16.30 4.42 -8.17
C HIS A 108 16.90 3.50 -7.09
N GLN A 109 16.81 3.91 -5.82
CA GLN A 109 17.23 3.10 -4.68
C GLN A 109 16.44 1.81 -4.57
N HIS A 110 15.10 1.85 -4.68
CA HIS A 110 14.25 0.65 -4.59
C HIS A 110 14.67 -0.47 -5.54
N ASP A 111 15.16 -0.12 -6.74
CA ASP A 111 15.60 -1.10 -7.73
C ASP A 111 17.02 -1.66 -7.49
N ARG A 112 17.83 -1.08 -6.59
CA ARG A 112 19.29 -1.32 -6.56
C ARG A 112 19.88 -1.52 -5.17
N VAL A 113 19.30 -0.94 -4.12
CA VAL A 113 19.82 -1.06 -2.77
C VAL A 113 19.48 -2.45 -2.23
N TRP A 114 20.48 -3.12 -1.65
CA TRP A 114 20.41 -4.53 -1.28
C TRP A 114 19.20 -4.90 -0.41
N TYR A 115 18.90 -4.15 0.66
CA TYR A 115 17.77 -4.47 1.55
C TYR A 115 16.42 -4.14 0.91
N LEU A 116 16.38 -3.24 -0.09
CA LEU A 116 15.18 -2.93 -0.85
C LEU A 116 14.85 -4.00 -1.90
N SER A 117 15.77 -4.93 -2.18
CA SER A 117 15.44 -6.15 -2.93
C SER A 117 14.40 -7.02 -2.22
N VAL A 118 14.26 -6.91 -0.89
CA VAL A 118 13.26 -7.66 -0.12
C VAL A 118 11.83 -7.28 -0.52
N PRO A 119 11.38 -6.01 -0.36
CA PRO A 119 10.06 -5.61 -0.80
C PRO A 119 9.91 -5.66 -2.32
N LYS A 120 10.96 -5.32 -3.09
CA LYS A 120 10.92 -5.40 -4.55
C LYS A 120 10.63 -6.81 -5.06
N SER A 121 11.39 -7.81 -4.58
CA SER A 121 11.23 -9.20 -5.03
C SER A 121 9.92 -9.83 -4.58
N PHE A 122 9.31 -9.34 -3.49
CA PHE A 122 7.98 -9.76 -3.07
C PHE A 122 6.92 -9.35 -4.11
N PHE A 123 6.93 -8.09 -4.53
CA PHE A 123 5.99 -7.62 -5.56
C PHE A 123 6.34 -8.12 -6.95
N ASP A 124 7.62 -8.22 -7.32
CA ASP A 124 8.04 -8.78 -8.61
C ASP A 124 7.55 -10.24 -8.76
N ASP A 125 7.61 -11.06 -7.70
CA ASP A 125 7.00 -12.40 -7.68
C ASP A 125 5.49 -12.32 -7.93
N ALA A 126 4.77 -11.48 -7.17
CA ALA A 126 3.32 -11.37 -7.26
C ALA A 126 2.85 -10.90 -8.65
N VAL A 127 3.48 -9.87 -9.23
CA VAL A 127 3.06 -9.32 -10.53
C VAL A 127 3.52 -10.16 -11.73
N SER A 128 4.49 -11.06 -11.52
CA SER A 128 4.90 -12.03 -12.54
C SER A 128 4.06 -13.31 -12.54
N ALA A 129 3.30 -13.54 -11.47
CA ALA A 129 2.42 -14.69 -11.33
C ALA A 129 1.15 -14.56 -12.19
N GLY A 130 0.36 -15.64 -12.22
CA GLY A 130 -0.96 -15.63 -12.87
C GLY A 130 -1.96 -14.73 -12.13
N PRO A 131 -3.07 -14.31 -12.78
CA PRO A 131 -4.01 -13.36 -12.19
C PRO A 131 -4.64 -13.86 -10.89
N PHE A 132 -4.94 -15.16 -10.77
CA PHE A 132 -5.49 -15.73 -9.54
C PHE A 132 -4.48 -15.82 -8.40
N GLU A 133 -3.21 -16.10 -8.70
CA GLU A 133 -2.18 -16.05 -7.66
C GLU A 133 -1.96 -14.60 -7.19
N PHE A 134 -1.89 -13.63 -8.12
CA PHE A 134 -1.75 -12.21 -7.77
C PHE A 134 -2.83 -11.73 -6.80
N ILE A 135 -4.10 -12.05 -7.05
CA ILE A 135 -5.20 -11.57 -6.19
C ILE A 135 -5.23 -12.29 -4.83
N VAL A 136 -4.77 -13.54 -4.75
CA VAL A 136 -4.59 -14.23 -3.46
C VAL A 136 -3.37 -13.68 -2.72
N ALA A 137 -2.29 -13.37 -3.41
CA ALA A 137 -1.07 -12.81 -2.85
C ALA A 137 -1.27 -11.40 -2.27
N ILE A 138 -1.79 -10.48 -3.09
CA ILE A 138 -1.94 -9.08 -2.72
C ILE A 138 -3.31 -8.86 -2.08
N GLY A 139 -4.40 -9.16 -2.79
CA GLY A 139 -5.76 -8.90 -2.29
C GLY A 139 -6.08 -9.63 -0.98
N PHE A 140 -5.78 -10.92 -0.87
CA PHE A 140 -6.10 -11.67 0.36
C PHE A 140 -4.96 -11.68 1.38
N ALA A 141 -3.79 -12.21 1.03
CA ALA A 141 -2.73 -12.40 2.02
C ALA A 141 -2.17 -11.05 2.53
N PHE A 142 -1.91 -10.09 1.64
CA PHE A 142 -1.34 -8.80 2.03
C PHE A 142 -2.41 -7.81 2.54
N GLU A 143 -3.40 -7.49 1.71
CA GLU A 143 -4.40 -6.44 1.97
C GLU A 143 -5.48 -6.85 2.98
N TYR A 144 -5.64 -8.14 3.29
CA TYR A 144 -6.61 -8.60 4.31
C TYR A 144 -5.95 -9.21 5.53
N VAL A 145 -5.15 -10.27 5.37
CA VAL A 145 -4.57 -11.01 6.51
C VAL A 145 -3.46 -10.21 7.21
N LEU A 146 -2.58 -9.58 6.44
CA LEU A 146 -1.36 -8.96 6.96
C LEU A 146 -1.41 -7.43 7.04
N THR A 147 -2.42 -6.77 6.44
CA THR A 147 -2.47 -5.31 6.24
C THR A 147 -2.24 -4.52 7.52
N ASN A 148 -2.89 -4.92 8.63
CA ASN A 148 -2.78 -4.18 9.90
C ASN A 148 -1.37 -4.24 10.50
N LEU A 149 -0.56 -5.24 10.16
CA LEU A 149 0.84 -5.34 10.61
C LEU A 149 1.76 -4.37 9.86
N LEU A 150 1.31 -3.82 8.74
CA LEU A 150 1.98 -2.74 8.03
C LEU A 150 1.35 -1.38 8.37
N PHE A 151 0.04 -1.25 8.16
CA PHE A 151 -0.68 0.01 8.24
C PHE A 151 -0.65 0.62 9.66
N VAL A 152 -0.99 -0.17 10.68
CA VAL A 152 -1.14 0.35 12.04
C VAL A 152 0.20 0.85 12.61
N PRO A 153 1.33 0.12 12.52
CA PRO A 153 2.61 0.64 13.00
C PRO A 153 3.02 1.97 12.37
N PHE A 154 2.85 2.15 11.06
CA PHE A 154 3.22 3.40 10.40
C PHE A 154 2.31 4.56 10.80
N ILE A 155 0.99 4.38 10.76
CA ILE A 155 0.05 5.48 11.01
C ILE A 155 -0.03 5.82 12.50
N SER A 156 -0.06 4.82 13.39
CA SER A 156 -0.01 5.09 14.83
C SER A 156 1.36 5.63 15.22
N GLY A 157 2.45 5.09 14.69
CA GLY A 157 3.80 5.61 14.90
C GLY A 157 3.93 7.08 14.52
N ALA A 158 3.34 7.50 13.41
CA ALA A 158 3.26 8.92 13.04
C ALA A 158 2.51 9.76 14.09
N ALA A 159 1.35 9.29 14.54
CA ALA A 159 0.56 9.99 15.56
C ALA A 159 1.31 10.13 16.90
N TYR A 160 1.98 9.07 17.36
CA TYR A 160 2.77 9.09 18.60
C TYR A 160 4.08 9.88 18.49
N ASN A 161 4.55 10.17 17.27
CA ASN A 161 5.78 10.92 17.04
C ASN A 161 5.55 12.34 16.49
N GLY A 162 4.31 12.84 16.48
CA GLY A 162 3.98 14.22 16.08
C GLY A 162 3.99 14.47 14.57
N ASP A 163 4.00 13.42 13.73
CA ASP A 163 3.96 13.56 12.27
C ASP A 163 2.51 13.67 11.76
N MET A 164 2.04 14.91 11.67
CA MET A 164 0.70 15.21 11.14
C MET A 164 0.55 14.88 9.65
N GLY A 165 1.62 14.96 8.85
CA GLY A 165 1.57 14.69 7.41
C GLY A 165 1.32 13.21 7.12
N ALA A 166 2.12 12.33 7.72
CA ALA A 166 1.95 10.88 7.58
C ALA A 166 0.64 10.40 8.23
N MET A 167 0.26 10.96 9.39
CA MET A 167 -1.00 10.64 10.06
C MET A 167 -2.23 11.03 9.23
N ALA A 168 -2.21 12.20 8.58
CA ALA A 168 -3.32 12.64 7.71
C ALA A 168 -3.48 11.73 6.48
N PHE A 169 -2.38 11.27 5.88
CA PHE A 169 -2.43 10.24 4.84
C PHE A 169 -3.13 8.98 5.34
N GLY A 170 -2.71 8.47 6.51
CA GLY A 170 -3.31 7.26 7.10
C GLY A 170 -4.81 7.39 7.30
N PHE A 171 -5.29 8.46 7.92
CA PHE A 171 -6.74 8.67 8.07
C PHE A 171 -7.47 8.79 6.74
N SER A 172 -6.84 9.41 5.74
CA SER A 172 -7.39 9.49 4.38
C SER A 172 -7.45 8.10 3.73
N ALA A 173 -6.47 7.22 3.92
CA ALA A 173 -6.42 5.91 3.29
C ALA A 173 -7.41 4.88 3.88
N GLN A 174 -7.80 4.99 5.16
CA GLN A 174 -8.62 3.97 5.87
C GLN A 174 -9.89 3.51 5.13
N SER A 175 -10.63 4.42 4.51
CA SER A 175 -11.85 4.03 3.80
C SER A 175 -11.57 3.33 2.47
N ASP A 176 -10.36 3.44 1.93
CA ASP A 176 -9.88 2.73 0.76
C ASP A 176 -9.47 1.32 1.18
N GLU A 177 -8.67 1.20 2.24
CA GLU A 177 -8.29 -0.09 2.86
C GLU A 177 -9.49 -0.97 3.21
N SER A 178 -10.57 -0.38 3.72
CA SER A 178 -11.78 -1.16 4.04
C SER A 178 -12.40 -1.83 2.80
N ARG A 179 -12.29 -1.20 1.62
CA ARG A 179 -12.73 -1.78 0.36
C ARG A 179 -11.75 -2.84 -0.13
N HIS A 180 -10.45 -2.63 0.04
CA HIS A 180 -9.39 -3.56 -0.36
C HIS A 180 -9.47 -4.85 0.46
N MET A 181 -9.62 -4.74 1.79
CA MET A 181 -9.90 -5.86 2.70
C MET A 181 -11.14 -6.65 2.28
N THR A 182 -12.23 -5.95 1.92
CA THR A 182 -13.47 -6.61 1.47
C THR A 182 -13.24 -7.37 0.17
N LEU A 183 -12.54 -6.78 -0.81
CA LEU A 183 -12.19 -7.47 -2.06
C LEU A 183 -11.33 -8.72 -1.78
N GLY A 184 -10.34 -8.62 -0.91
CA GLY A 184 -9.51 -9.74 -0.50
C GLY A 184 -10.30 -10.91 0.08
N LEU A 185 -11.23 -10.62 1.00
CA LEU A 185 -12.04 -11.65 1.62
C LEU A 185 -13.04 -12.29 0.64
N GLU A 186 -13.69 -11.49 -0.20
CA GLU A 186 -14.71 -12.01 -1.11
C GLU A 186 -14.10 -12.79 -2.28
N ILE A 187 -12.90 -12.43 -2.76
CA ILE A 187 -12.27 -13.14 -3.87
C ILE A 187 -11.80 -14.54 -3.45
N ILE A 188 -11.28 -14.72 -2.23
CA ILE A 188 -10.82 -16.04 -1.77
C ILE A 188 -12.00 -17.00 -1.60
N LYS A 189 -13.12 -16.51 -1.04
CA LYS A 189 -14.37 -17.28 -0.93
C LYS A 189 -14.88 -17.66 -2.31
N PHE A 190 -14.94 -16.69 -3.22
CA PHE A 190 -15.37 -16.92 -4.61
C PHE A 190 -14.55 -18.04 -5.26
N ILE A 191 -13.22 -17.97 -5.23
CA ILE A 191 -12.34 -18.97 -5.85
C ILE A 191 -12.59 -20.37 -5.25
N LEU A 192 -12.68 -20.47 -3.92
CA LEU A 192 -12.90 -21.74 -3.23
C LEU A 192 -14.27 -22.35 -3.50
N GLU A 193 -15.29 -21.52 -3.74
CA GLU A 193 -16.66 -21.97 -4.04
C GLU A 193 -16.87 -22.33 -5.52
N GLN A 194 -15.99 -21.91 -6.43
CA GLN A 194 -16.16 -22.21 -7.86
C GLN A 194 -15.90 -23.67 -8.21
N ASP A 195 -14.90 -24.30 -7.59
CA ASP A 195 -14.47 -25.66 -7.91
C ASP A 195 -13.70 -26.27 -6.72
N PRO A 196 -14.03 -27.50 -6.26
CA PRO A 196 -13.28 -28.17 -5.19
C PRO A 196 -11.78 -28.36 -5.49
N ASP A 197 -11.39 -28.47 -6.77
CA ASP A 197 -9.98 -28.62 -7.16
C ASP A 197 -9.17 -27.33 -6.94
N ASN A 198 -9.83 -26.18 -6.70
CA ASN A 198 -9.16 -24.94 -6.34
C ASN A 198 -8.58 -24.97 -4.92
N LEU A 199 -9.15 -25.76 -4.01
CA LEU A 199 -8.73 -25.81 -2.61
C LEU A 199 -7.22 -26.10 -2.43
N PRO A 200 -6.64 -27.18 -3.00
CA PRO A 200 -5.21 -27.45 -2.85
C PRO A 200 -4.32 -26.36 -3.47
N ILE A 201 -4.75 -25.73 -4.57
CA ILE A 201 -4.02 -24.64 -5.24
C ILE A 201 -3.98 -23.41 -4.34
N VAL A 202 -5.14 -23.00 -3.84
CA VAL A 202 -5.28 -21.86 -2.93
C VAL A 202 -4.47 -22.09 -1.66
N GLN A 203 -4.53 -23.28 -1.06
CA GLN A 203 -3.75 -23.60 0.14
C GLN A 203 -2.25 -23.41 -0.11
N ALA A 204 -1.72 -23.89 -1.23
CA ALA A 204 -0.31 -23.72 -1.58
C ALA A 204 0.08 -22.24 -1.74
N TRP A 205 -0.81 -21.43 -2.32
CA TRP A 205 -0.61 -19.97 -2.40
C TRP A 205 -0.66 -19.31 -1.02
N LEU A 206 -1.59 -19.70 -0.14
CA LEU A 206 -1.65 -19.16 1.22
C LEU A 206 -0.37 -19.44 2.00
N ASP A 207 0.15 -20.67 1.94
CA ASP A 207 1.40 -21.04 2.60
C ASP A 207 2.57 -20.19 2.09
N LYS A 208 2.68 -20.06 0.75
CA LYS A 208 3.70 -19.22 0.11
C LYS A 208 3.60 -17.75 0.55
N TRP A 209 2.42 -17.15 0.39
CA TRP A 209 2.24 -15.71 0.52
C TRP A 209 2.14 -15.24 1.97
N PHE A 210 1.67 -16.09 2.89
CA PHE A 210 1.85 -15.86 4.32
C PHE A 210 3.34 -15.75 4.66
N TRP A 211 4.16 -16.71 4.22
CA TRP A 211 5.58 -16.72 4.59
C TRP A 211 6.38 -15.60 3.93
N ARG A 212 6.14 -15.35 2.63
CA ARG A 212 6.74 -14.21 1.92
C ARG A 212 6.34 -12.89 2.56
N GLY A 213 5.07 -12.71 2.90
CA GLY A 213 4.55 -11.51 3.56
C GLY A 213 5.13 -11.32 4.95
N TYR A 214 5.16 -12.37 5.77
CA TYR A 214 5.79 -12.36 7.09
C TYR A 214 7.27 -11.93 7.01
N ARG A 215 8.03 -12.41 6.01
CA ARG A 215 9.42 -12.00 5.82
C ARG A 215 9.56 -10.52 5.44
N VAL A 216 8.69 -9.99 4.57
CA VAL A 216 8.70 -8.55 4.24
C VAL A 216 8.35 -7.70 5.47
N LEU A 217 7.37 -8.13 6.27
CA LEU A 217 6.96 -7.45 7.50
C LEU A 217 8.05 -7.36 8.57
N THR A 218 9.14 -8.12 8.46
CA THR A 218 10.29 -7.93 9.37
C THR A 218 10.96 -6.56 9.22
N LEU A 219 10.85 -5.92 8.04
CA LEU A 219 11.22 -4.50 7.88
C LEU A 219 10.28 -3.59 8.66
N GLY A 220 8.99 -3.95 8.68
CA GLY A 220 7.94 -3.35 9.50
C GLY A 220 8.23 -3.40 10.99
N GLY A 221 8.55 -4.59 11.50
CA GLY A 221 8.77 -4.84 12.93
C GLY A 221 10.07 -4.27 13.51
N MET A 222 10.97 -3.71 12.68
CA MET A 222 12.21 -3.06 13.13
C MET A 222 12.02 -1.56 13.43
N MET A 223 10.99 -0.93 12.85
CA MET A 223 10.71 0.50 13.02
C MET A 223 10.03 0.80 14.34
#